data_AF-A0A0A2DN04-F1
#
_entry.id   AF-A0A0A2DN04-F1
#
_cell.length_a   1.000
_cell.length_b   1.000
_cell.length_c   1.000
_cell.angle_alpha   90.00
_cell.angle_beta   90.00
_cell.angle_gamma   90.00
#
_symmetry.space_group_name_H-M   'P 1'
#
loop_
_entity.id
_entity.type
_entity.pdbx_description
1 polymer ?
#
loop_
_entity_poly.entity_id
_entity_poly.type
_entity_poly.pdbx_seq_one_letter_code
_entity_poly.pdbx_strand_id
1 'polypeptide(L)'
;MSILATLALMAAALVSCDKDDPKPEPQPLDPSYLPGKTFIYKEVVGKDSKVLRITFPSGTDRTFHGMRQLVIDKPGADFSMLAEGYDGIYTTRGNKITAKLRSLSREKVVGNSNAVREDFSYKAGQEPILFEGEVDAAQGKITLRAWDETIVIKLVTY
;
A
#
# COMPACT_ATOMS: atom_id res chain seq x y z
N MET A 1 23.39 25.40 53.71
CA MET A 1 23.40 26.55 52.79
C MET A 1 24.64 26.40 51.91
N SER A 2 24.71 26.56 50.60
CA SER A 2 23.81 26.62 49.45
C SER A 2 24.78 26.65 48.25
N ILE A 3 24.57 25.74 47.28
CA ILE A 3 24.74 25.84 45.82
C ILE A 3 25.91 26.70 45.28
N LEU A 4 26.79 26.12 44.45
CA LEU A 4 26.97 26.58 43.05
C LEU A 4 27.77 25.59 42.21
N ALA A 5 27.09 25.11 41.16
CA ALA A 5 27.62 24.32 40.08
C ALA A 5 28.57 25.15 39.20
N THR A 6 29.56 24.49 38.60
CA THR A 6 29.97 24.87 37.24
C THR A 6 30.35 23.62 36.47
N LEU A 7 29.33 23.10 35.78
CA LEU A 7 29.48 22.26 34.60
C LEU A 7 30.31 23.06 33.58
N ALA A 8 31.50 22.57 33.23
CA ALA A 8 32.20 22.96 32.02
C ALA A 8 32.32 21.72 31.14
N LEU A 9 31.18 21.39 30.54
CA LEU A 9 31.06 20.50 29.41
C LEU A 9 31.48 21.30 28.17
N MET A 10 32.55 20.92 27.47
CA MET A 10 32.80 21.07 26.02
C MET A 10 34.16 20.39 25.72
N ALA A 11 34.14 19.16 25.23
CA ALA A 11 34.15 18.80 23.81
C ALA A 11 35.56 18.91 23.19
N ALA A 12 36.20 17.76 22.98
CA ALA A 12 37.15 17.55 21.90
C ALA A 12 37.17 16.06 21.53
N ALA A 13 36.34 15.75 20.54
CA ALA A 13 36.57 14.78 19.48
C ALA A 13 37.38 13.51 19.82
N LEU A 14 36.68 12.46 20.24
CA LEU A 14 37.09 11.11 19.85
C LEU A 14 36.57 10.87 18.42
N VAL A 15 37.46 11.11 17.47
CA VAL A 15 37.48 10.42 16.18
C VAL A 15 37.40 8.93 16.48
N SER A 16 36.25 8.31 16.22
CA SER A 16 36.12 6.86 16.22
C SER A 16 35.07 6.47 15.19
N CYS A 17 35.58 6.08 14.03
CA CYS A 17 35.06 5.08 13.10
C CYS A 17 33.54 4.95 13.00
N ASP A 18 33.02 5.42 11.87
CA ASP A 18 31.92 4.77 11.15
C ASP A 18 32.08 3.24 11.20
N LYS A 19 31.27 2.58 12.04
CA LYS A 19 30.80 1.20 11.93
C LYS A 19 29.94 0.90 13.15
N ASP A 20 28.73 0.41 12.88
CA ASP A 20 27.78 -0.13 13.86
C ASP A 20 26.87 0.86 14.58
N ASP A 21 26.29 1.82 13.85
CA ASP A 21 24.89 2.12 14.16
C ASP A 21 24.11 0.80 13.92
N PRO A 22 23.44 0.23 14.95
CA PRO A 22 22.65 -0.96 14.74
C PRO A 22 21.64 -0.62 13.64
N LYS A 23 21.70 -1.37 12.52
CA LYS A 23 20.67 -1.30 11.50
C LYS A 23 19.33 -1.40 12.23
N PRO A 24 18.37 -0.49 11.98
CA PRO A 24 17.07 -0.58 12.61
C PRO A 24 16.54 -2.00 12.39
N GLU A 25 16.41 -2.78 13.46
CA GLU A 25 15.84 -4.10 13.35
C GLU A 25 14.41 -3.93 12.80
N PRO A 26 13.98 -4.70 11.79
CA PRO A 26 12.63 -4.63 11.30
C PRO A 26 11.67 -4.93 12.45
N GLN A 27 11.01 -3.91 13.00
CA GLN A 27 10.01 -4.15 14.02
C GLN A 27 8.89 -4.97 13.39
N PRO A 28 8.48 -6.10 14.00
CA PRO A 28 7.32 -6.83 13.51
C PRO A 28 6.15 -5.85 13.42
N LEU A 29 5.46 -5.87 12.28
CA LEU A 29 4.31 -5.01 12.07
C LEU A 29 3.31 -5.26 13.19
N ASP A 30 2.94 -4.20 13.91
CA ASP A 30 1.81 -4.24 14.83
C ASP A 30 0.59 -4.75 14.05
N PRO A 31 -0.04 -5.87 14.45
CA PRO A 31 -1.24 -6.38 13.78
C PRO A 31 -2.37 -5.34 13.67
N SER A 32 -2.37 -4.33 14.54
CA SER A 32 -3.30 -3.20 14.55
C SER A 32 -2.88 -2.02 13.65
N TYR A 33 -1.72 -2.08 12.99
CA TYR A 33 -1.22 -0.99 12.17
C TYR A 33 -2.11 -0.69 10.96
N LEU A 34 -2.66 -1.72 10.30
CA LEU A 34 -3.41 -1.56 9.04
C LEU A 34 -4.86 -1.05 9.23
N PRO A 35 -5.66 -1.58 10.18
CA PRO A 35 -7.03 -1.11 10.38
C PRO A 35 -7.16 0.42 10.47
N GLY A 36 -8.15 0.96 9.76
CA GLY A 36 -8.40 2.40 9.66
C GLY A 36 -7.53 3.15 8.65
N LYS A 37 -6.58 2.49 7.98
CA LYS A 37 -5.65 3.16 7.05
C LYS A 37 -6.06 3.03 5.59
N THR A 38 -5.76 4.07 4.83
CA THR A 38 -5.90 4.09 3.38
C THR A 38 -4.55 4.40 2.75
N PHE A 39 -4.17 3.62 1.76
CA PHE A 39 -2.94 3.77 1.00
C PHE A 39 -3.28 4.05 -0.46
N ILE A 40 -2.49 4.91 -1.10
CA ILE A 40 -2.68 5.29 -2.49
C ILE A 40 -1.35 5.29 -3.26
N TYR A 41 -1.42 4.84 -4.49
CA TYR A 41 -0.46 5.13 -5.55
C TYR A 41 -1.18 5.90 -6.63
N LYS A 42 -0.52 6.93 -7.15
CA LYS A 42 -0.99 7.74 -8.27
C LYS A 42 0.19 8.02 -9.18
N GLU A 43 0.01 7.73 -10.46
CA GLU A 43 0.95 8.04 -11.53
C GLU A 43 0.19 8.74 -12.65
N VAL A 44 0.80 9.76 -13.24
CA VAL A 44 0.26 10.52 -14.36
C VAL A 44 1.39 10.76 -15.35
N VAL A 45 1.22 10.31 -16.59
CA VAL A 45 2.19 10.49 -17.67
C VAL A 45 1.46 11.07 -18.87
N GLY A 46 1.60 12.38 -19.08
CA GLY A 46 0.78 13.09 -20.07
C GLY A 46 -0.71 13.00 -19.70
N LYS A 47 -1.48 12.33 -20.55
CA LYS A 47 -2.91 12.07 -20.31
C LYS A 47 -3.20 10.68 -19.73
N ASP A 48 -2.21 9.80 -19.70
CA ASP A 48 -2.35 8.51 -19.05
C ASP A 48 -2.35 8.72 -17.54
N SER A 49 -3.22 7.99 -16.84
CA SER A 49 -3.22 7.99 -15.39
C SER A 49 -3.48 6.60 -14.82
N LYS A 50 -2.81 6.32 -13.71
CA LYS A 50 -2.98 5.10 -12.94
C LYS A 50 -3.18 5.47 -11.49
N VAL A 51 -4.28 4.99 -10.92
CA VAL A 51 -4.59 5.14 -9.50
C VAL A 51 -4.80 3.75 -8.93
N LEU A 52 -4.17 3.48 -7.79
CA LEU A 52 -4.45 2.32 -6.96
C LEU A 52 -4.69 2.83 -5.55
N ARG A 53 -5.85 2.49 -4.97
CA ARG A 53 -6.20 2.79 -3.60
C ARG A 53 -6.54 1.50 -2.89
N ILE A 54 -6.02 1.32 -1.68
CA ILE A 54 -6.39 0.21 -0.80
C ILE A 54 -6.73 0.81 0.56
N THR A 55 -7.92 0.50 1.06
CA THR A 55 -8.42 0.88 2.36
C THR A 55 -8.58 -0.37 3.21
N PHE A 56 -8.07 -0.31 4.43
CA PHE A 56 -8.28 -1.32 5.46
C PHE A 56 -9.28 -0.71 6.44
N PRO A 57 -10.57 -1.10 6.39
CA PRO A 57 -11.58 -0.54 7.29
C PRO A 57 -11.19 -0.72 8.76
N SER A 58 -11.64 0.22 9.59
CA SER A 58 -11.56 0.06 11.03
C SER A 58 -12.43 -1.13 11.45
N GLY A 59 -11.87 -2.07 12.21
CA GLY A 59 -12.58 -3.26 12.66
C GLY A 59 -11.66 -4.45 12.86
N THR A 60 -12.22 -5.55 13.37
CA THR A 60 -11.49 -6.79 13.65
C THR A 60 -11.50 -7.78 12.49
N ASP A 61 -12.36 -7.55 11.49
CA ASP A 61 -12.71 -8.55 10.47
C ASP A 61 -11.64 -8.77 9.39
N ARG A 62 -10.50 -8.07 9.52
CA ARG A 62 -9.36 -8.12 8.60
C ARG A 62 -9.78 -8.07 7.13
N THR A 63 -10.64 -7.11 6.81
CA THR A 63 -11.13 -6.88 5.45
C THR A 63 -10.34 -5.77 4.78
N PHE A 64 -10.35 -5.75 3.44
CA PHE A 64 -9.86 -4.60 2.69
C PHE A 64 -10.83 -4.28 1.56
N HIS A 65 -10.87 -3.01 1.20
CA HIS A 65 -11.48 -2.52 -0.03
C HIS A 65 -10.40 -1.92 -0.90
N GLY A 66 -10.44 -2.19 -2.19
CA GLY A 66 -9.49 -1.60 -3.12
C GLY A 66 -10.19 -1.00 -4.33
N MET A 67 -9.47 -0.12 -5.00
CA MET A 67 -9.86 0.42 -6.29
C MET A 67 -8.62 0.58 -7.15
N ARG A 68 -8.71 0.17 -8.41
CA ARG A 68 -7.75 0.50 -9.46
C ARG A 68 -8.46 1.28 -10.54
N GLN A 69 -7.85 2.35 -11.02
CA GLN A 69 -8.30 3.07 -12.21
C GLN A 69 -7.12 3.25 -13.15
N LEU A 70 -7.30 2.88 -14.41
CA LEU A 70 -6.39 3.13 -15.50
C LEU A 70 -7.11 3.97 -16.55
N VAL A 71 -6.49 5.05 -16.96
CA VAL A 71 -6.87 5.82 -18.14
C VAL A 71 -5.67 5.79 -19.08
N ILE A 72 -5.87 5.33 -20.30
CA ILE A 72 -4.82 5.19 -21.31
C ILE A 72 -5.28 5.92 -22.57
N ASP A 73 -4.58 6.99 -22.94
CA ASP A 73 -4.83 7.77 -24.15
C ASP A 73 -3.74 7.48 -25.19
N LYS A 74 -3.76 6.25 -25.73
CA LYS A 74 -2.79 5.78 -26.74
C LYS A 74 -3.49 5.04 -27.88
N PRO A 75 -3.10 5.27 -29.15
CA PRO A 75 -3.57 4.48 -30.27
C PRO A 75 -3.27 2.99 -30.06
N GLY A 76 -4.26 2.12 -30.30
CA GLY A 76 -4.11 0.67 -30.17
C GLY A 76 -4.20 0.12 -28.74
N ALA A 77 -4.58 0.95 -27.75
CA ALA A 77 -4.88 0.44 -26.42
C ALA A 77 -6.15 -0.43 -26.42
N ASP A 78 -6.11 -1.53 -25.66
CA ASP A 78 -7.25 -2.45 -25.51
C ASP A 78 -8.48 -1.77 -24.87
N PHE A 79 -8.28 -0.70 -24.11
CA PHE A 79 -9.31 0.12 -23.47
C PHE A 79 -8.82 1.57 -23.32
N SER A 80 -9.74 2.52 -23.28
CA SER A 80 -9.47 3.93 -22.93
C SER A 80 -9.60 4.17 -21.42
N MET A 81 -10.45 3.38 -20.75
CA MET A 81 -10.59 3.38 -19.29
C MET A 81 -10.81 1.96 -18.76
N LEU A 82 -10.17 1.65 -17.65
CA LEU A 82 -10.47 0.49 -16.80
C LEU A 82 -10.66 0.99 -15.37
N ALA A 83 -11.79 0.67 -14.76
CA ALA A 83 -12.06 0.89 -13.34
C ALA A 83 -12.37 -0.45 -12.68
N GLU A 84 -11.66 -0.77 -11.62
CA GLU A 84 -11.85 -2.00 -10.84
C GLU A 84 -12.10 -1.65 -9.37
N GLY A 85 -13.09 -2.28 -8.76
CA GLY A 85 -13.35 -2.26 -7.32
C GLY A 85 -13.15 -3.66 -6.74
N TYR A 86 -12.45 -3.75 -5.62
CA TYR A 86 -12.13 -5.02 -4.94
C TYR A 86 -12.70 -5.03 -3.53
N ASP A 87 -13.26 -6.15 -3.11
CA ASP A 87 -13.47 -6.48 -1.70
C ASP A 87 -12.73 -7.77 -1.37
N GLY A 88 -12.13 -7.84 -0.19
CA GLY A 88 -11.46 -9.05 0.23
C GLY A 88 -11.09 -9.11 1.70
N ILE A 89 -10.34 -10.15 2.02
CA ILE A 89 -9.75 -10.38 3.34
C ILE A 89 -8.24 -10.30 3.25
N TYR A 90 -7.59 -9.90 4.33
CA TYR A 90 -6.13 -9.91 4.42
C TYR A 90 -5.65 -10.65 5.66
N THR A 91 -4.46 -11.23 5.55
CA THR A 91 -3.72 -11.79 6.68
C THR A 91 -2.37 -11.11 6.81
N THR A 92 -1.81 -11.14 8.01
CA THR A 92 -0.49 -10.58 8.30
C THR A 92 0.40 -11.62 8.97
N ARG A 93 1.68 -11.64 8.61
CA ARG A 93 2.71 -12.46 9.26
C ARG A 93 4.01 -11.66 9.30
N GLY A 94 4.36 -11.11 10.47
CA GLY A 94 5.40 -10.08 10.54
C GLY A 94 5.00 -8.88 9.68
N ASN A 95 5.93 -8.35 8.88
CA ASN A 95 5.67 -7.26 7.93
C ASN A 95 4.94 -7.70 6.65
N LYS A 96 4.75 -9.01 6.43
CA LYS A 96 4.10 -9.50 5.21
C LYS A 96 2.58 -9.42 5.31
N ILE A 97 1.96 -8.99 4.21
CA ILE A 97 0.51 -8.98 4.00
C ILE A 97 0.18 -9.87 2.81
N THR A 98 -0.86 -10.69 2.95
CA THR A 98 -1.47 -11.44 1.84
C THR A 98 -2.93 -11.04 1.76
N ALA A 99 -3.38 -10.57 0.60
CA ALA A 99 -4.74 -10.13 0.34
C ALA A 99 -5.43 -11.09 -0.63
N LYS A 100 -6.59 -11.61 -0.23
CA LYS A 100 -7.42 -12.51 -1.03
C LYS A 100 -8.72 -11.84 -1.44
N LEU A 101 -9.09 -12.02 -2.69
CA LEU A 101 -10.23 -11.37 -3.33
C LEU A 101 -11.53 -12.14 -3.08
N ARG A 102 -12.52 -11.49 -2.45
CA ARG A 102 -13.89 -12.04 -2.31
C ARG A 102 -14.79 -11.60 -3.45
N SER A 103 -14.65 -10.37 -3.92
CA SER A 103 -15.35 -9.89 -5.10
C SER A 103 -14.56 -8.84 -5.88
N LEU A 104 -14.85 -8.77 -7.18
CA LEU A 104 -14.30 -7.81 -8.12
C LEU A 104 -15.44 -7.25 -8.96
N SER A 105 -15.55 -5.93 -9.01
CA SER A 105 -16.32 -5.24 -10.04
C SER A 105 -15.34 -4.62 -11.02
N ARG A 106 -15.53 -4.87 -12.32
CA ARG A 106 -14.70 -4.33 -13.39
C ARG A 106 -15.58 -3.60 -14.39
N GLU A 107 -15.23 -2.36 -14.68
CA GLU A 107 -15.83 -1.55 -15.73
C GLU A 107 -14.74 -1.16 -16.73
N LYS A 108 -14.99 -1.39 -18.03
CA LYS A 108 -14.06 -1.05 -19.11
C LYS A 108 -14.73 -0.29 -20.23
N VAL A 109 -14.04 0.68 -20.80
CA VAL A 109 -14.46 1.43 -22.00
C VAL A 109 -13.50 1.11 -23.13
N VAL A 110 -14.02 0.61 -24.24
CA VAL A 110 -13.23 0.22 -25.42
C VAL A 110 -13.51 1.22 -26.56
N GLY A 111 -12.49 1.99 -26.95
CA GLY A 111 -12.64 3.05 -27.93
C GLY A 111 -13.67 4.10 -27.50
N ASN A 112 -14.62 4.39 -28.40
CA ASN A 112 -15.72 5.34 -28.18
C ASN A 112 -17.05 4.65 -27.79
N SER A 113 -16.98 3.42 -27.28
CA SER A 113 -18.18 2.63 -26.93
C SER A 113 -18.68 2.96 -25.52
N ASN A 114 -19.87 2.45 -25.18
CA ASN A 114 -20.35 2.46 -23.81
C ASN A 114 -19.48 1.59 -22.91
N ALA A 115 -19.50 1.88 -21.61
CA ALA A 115 -18.82 1.06 -20.61
C ALA A 115 -19.45 -0.34 -20.51
N VAL A 116 -18.60 -1.35 -20.40
CA VAL A 116 -18.99 -2.74 -20.12
C VAL A 116 -18.61 -3.07 -18.69
N ARG A 117 -19.58 -3.57 -17.92
CA ARG A 117 -19.40 -3.95 -16.52
C ARG A 117 -19.46 -5.46 -16.34
N GLU A 118 -18.53 -5.99 -15.55
CA GLU A 118 -18.40 -7.40 -15.18
C GLU A 118 -18.24 -7.48 -13.66
N ASP A 119 -19.05 -8.30 -12.99
CA ASP A 119 -18.98 -8.50 -11.54
C ASP A 119 -18.64 -9.98 -11.26
N PHE A 120 -17.66 -10.20 -10.39
CA PHE A 120 -17.15 -11.52 -10.00
C PHE A 120 -17.23 -11.67 -8.49
N SER A 121 -17.67 -12.85 -8.04
CA SER A 121 -17.70 -13.22 -6.62
C SER A 121 -17.11 -14.61 -6.45
N TYR A 122 -16.25 -14.77 -5.45
CA TYR A 122 -15.55 -16.01 -5.16
C TYR A 122 -16.17 -16.70 -3.94
N LYS A 123 -16.22 -18.02 -3.98
CA LYS A 123 -16.66 -18.83 -2.83
C LYS A 123 -15.56 -18.90 -1.78
N ALA A 124 -15.93 -19.10 -0.52
CA ALA A 124 -14.99 -19.32 0.56
C ALA A 124 -14.07 -20.52 0.25
N GLY A 125 -12.75 -20.31 0.40
CA GLY A 125 -11.72 -21.28 0.05
C GLY A 125 -11.27 -21.25 -1.42
N GLN A 126 -11.91 -20.48 -2.27
CA GLN A 126 -11.57 -20.30 -3.69
C GLN A 126 -11.13 -18.87 -4.03
N GLU A 127 -10.95 -18.01 -3.02
CA GLU A 127 -10.54 -16.62 -3.21
C GLU A 127 -9.11 -16.57 -3.79
N PRO A 128 -8.91 -15.98 -4.98
CA PRO A 128 -7.58 -15.81 -5.52
C PRO A 128 -6.80 -14.77 -4.72
N ILE A 129 -5.47 -14.93 -4.70
CA ILE A 129 -4.59 -13.90 -4.13
C ILE A 129 -4.61 -12.70 -5.08
N LEU A 130 -5.04 -11.54 -4.57
CA LEU A 130 -4.98 -10.28 -5.30
C LEU A 130 -3.56 -9.73 -5.28
N PHE A 131 -2.94 -9.71 -4.10
CA PHE A 131 -1.57 -9.27 -3.92
C PHE A 131 -0.93 -9.89 -2.68
N GLU A 132 0.40 -9.97 -2.74
CA GLU A 132 1.27 -10.15 -1.58
C GLU A 132 2.13 -8.91 -1.43
N GLY A 133 2.41 -8.48 -0.21
CA GLY A 133 3.20 -7.28 0.01
C GLY A 133 3.93 -7.25 1.34
N GLU A 134 4.76 -6.23 1.50
CA GLU A 134 5.50 -5.92 2.72
C GLU A 134 5.14 -4.51 3.19
N VAL A 135 4.83 -4.40 4.47
CA VAL A 135 4.45 -3.14 5.11
C VAL A 135 5.69 -2.51 5.77
N ASP A 136 5.98 -1.28 5.40
CA ASP A 136 6.94 -0.42 6.08
C ASP A 136 6.16 0.60 6.92
N ALA A 137 5.96 0.26 8.18
CA ALA A 137 5.22 1.10 9.13
C ALA A 137 5.94 2.42 9.43
N ALA A 138 7.27 2.42 9.43
CA ALA A 138 8.08 3.61 9.70
C ALA A 138 7.96 4.64 8.57
N GLN A 139 7.85 4.17 7.32
CA GLN A 139 7.69 5.05 6.16
C GLN A 139 6.24 5.30 5.74
N GLY A 140 5.27 4.63 6.37
CA GLY A 140 3.87 4.74 5.97
C GLY A 140 3.64 4.16 4.57
N LYS A 141 4.26 3.02 4.21
CA LYS A 141 4.20 2.46 2.86
C LYS A 141 3.86 0.97 2.86
N ILE A 142 3.33 0.49 1.75
CA ILE A 142 3.23 -0.93 1.42
C ILE A 142 3.84 -1.13 0.04
N THR A 143 4.77 -2.08 -0.05
CA THR A 143 5.26 -2.59 -1.34
C THR A 143 4.46 -3.84 -1.66
N LEU A 144 3.66 -3.81 -2.72
CA LEU A 144 2.83 -4.93 -3.13
C LEU A 144 3.22 -5.44 -4.50
N ARG A 145 3.06 -6.76 -4.69
CA ARG A 145 3.17 -7.43 -5.98
C ARG A 145 1.77 -7.83 -6.45
N ALA A 146 1.32 -7.24 -7.53
CA ALA A 146 0.00 -7.46 -8.12
C ALA A 146 0.07 -7.30 -9.64
N TRP A 147 -0.67 -8.12 -10.40
CA TRP A 147 -0.76 -8.02 -11.86
C TRP A 147 0.60 -7.93 -12.57
N ASP A 148 1.54 -8.78 -12.16
CA ASP A 148 2.91 -8.83 -12.68
C ASP A 148 3.76 -7.57 -12.45
N GLU A 149 3.29 -6.65 -11.60
CA GLU A 149 3.99 -5.43 -11.25
C GLU A 149 4.31 -5.39 -9.76
N THR A 150 5.38 -4.67 -9.41
CA THR A 150 5.65 -4.25 -8.03
C THR A 150 5.30 -2.78 -7.88
N ILE A 151 4.40 -2.46 -6.95
CA ILE A 151 3.88 -1.12 -6.74
C ILE A 151 4.14 -0.72 -5.29
N VAL A 152 4.59 0.52 -5.08
CA VAL A 152 4.71 1.10 -3.74
C VAL A 152 3.56 2.06 -3.53
N ILE A 153 2.65 1.72 -2.60
CA ILE A 153 1.55 2.59 -2.19
C ILE A 153 1.89 3.30 -0.88
N LYS A 154 1.44 4.55 -0.74
CA LYS A 154 1.76 5.43 0.40
C LYS A 154 0.52 5.74 1.22
N LEU A 155 0.67 5.82 2.53
CA LEU A 155 -0.39 6.19 3.47
C LEU A 155 -0.93 7.58 3.15
N VAL A 156 -2.26 7.72 3.18
CA VAL A 156 -2.96 9.01 3.10
C VAL A 156 -3.25 9.47 4.53
N THR A 157 -2.79 10.66 4.87
CA THR A 157 -3.12 11.38 6.11
C THR A 157 -4.03 12.55 5.75
N TYR A 158 -5.20 12.65 6.37
CA TYR A 158 -6.10 13.80 6.25
C TYR A 158 -5.83 14.82 7.36
#